data_AF-A0A820E617-F1
#
_entry.id   AF-A0A820E617-F1
#
_cell.length_a   1.000
_cell.length_b   1.000
_cell.length_c   1.000
_cell.angle_alpha   90.00
_cell.angle_beta   90.00
_cell.angle_gamma   90.00
#
_symmetry.space_group_name_H-M   'P 1'
#
loop_
_entity.id
_entity.type
_entity.pdbx_description
1 polymer ?
#
loop_
_entity_poly.entity_id
_entity_poly.type
_entity_poly.pdbx_seq_one_letter_code
_entity_poly.pdbx_strand_id
1 'polypeptide(L)'
;NIGSIYNSYQDEILGNVHDNMKAKTVILNHSVTCKLYHGRTYETQNLLEMVGIDRQLRLSIILQIVQPNGIASIINYPRSIDTYTRFLYFRYQSSIESCHTDLIKRQNLDKLFKTDPRATHVITKIIRGIHAVIVIQLPHEEQAEIGILLERIRASLEHKENNITVTSKDRDLLNRIISTTVYSNIHTLSEITNIYDVWQKILQIRDKTKEHSHLVYILSPIQPINLETTDNNANNTTLKDHDIANFENSLLQKLSKLRVLNVRLYHELPELLQDKLEEPLTVARQSFLEIKNLYNNVMQQIGDLFVRLRKKEVEINSVTETLDSDVQHTIDASTRRLTSISDDLTLKGNLIKQLENTGFEYYNAAKLEINENSNEQFVQDLLLKNNYNKLFFCATDHLKQQSSKQWDTLYSQMIKQRQENRELAIIYADFTYTKWNLKEMIILPSKPQTINTHQSNDEYINILLLGESGVGKSTFINAFANYLRYDTLNKAESSKPYVIIPVSFVMTINDEYDEEIVNFGDVDSNEDHNNSGQSVTQQCRSYVFKLSNEKKLRIIDTPGFGDTRGDNQDNVNMKIIFSFINHL
;
A
#
# COMPACT_ATOMS: atom_id res chain seq x y z
N ASN A 1 28.23 22.62 1.88
CA ASN A 1 29.57 22.73 2.53
C ASN A 1 29.64 24.04 3.30
N ILE A 2 30.68 24.23 4.12
CA ILE A 2 30.97 25.57 4.66
C ILE A 2 31.27 26.52 3.49
N GLY A 3 30.78 27.74 3.58
CA GLY A 3 30.90 28.74 2.52
C GLY A 3 29.84 28.61 1.42
N SER A 4 28.92 27.65 1.52
CA SER A 4 27.82 27.54 0.57
C SER A 4 26.80 28.66 0.77
N ILE A 5 26.32 29.24 -0.33
CA ILE A 5 25.28 30.28 -0.32
C ILE A 5 23.90 29.64 -0.22
N TYR A 6 23.00 30.33 0.46
CA TYR A 6 21.66 29.87 0.80
C TYR A 6 20.62 30.95 0.51
N ASN A 7 19.49 30.53 -0.04
CA ASN A 7 18.30 31.35 -0.23
C ASN A 7 17.29 31.04 0.88
N SER A 8 17.21 31.92 1.88
CA SER A 8 16.26 31.79 3.00
C SER A 8 14.81 32.03 2.61
N TYR A 9 14.52 32.54 1.41
CA TYR A 9 13.14 32.72 0.97
C TYR A 9 12.53 31.39 0.52
N GLN A 10 13.33 30.56 -0.18
CA GLN A 10 12.90 29.28 -0.75
C GLN A 10 13.52 28.06 -0.05
N ASP A 11 14.34 28.28 0.98
CA ASP A 11 15.07 27.23 1.70
C ASP A 11 15.95 26.33 0.81
N GLU A 12 16.74 26.97 -0.05
CA GLU A 12 17.55 26.32 -1.09
C GLU A 12 19.04 26.64 -0.92
N ILE A 13 19.90 25.62 -1.05
CA ILE A 13 21.35 25.80 -1.18
C ILE A 13 21.66 26.09 -2.65
N LEU A 14 22.15 27.29 -2.96
CA LEU A 14 22.34 27.76 -4.34
C LEU A 14 23.70 27.36 -4.96
N GLY A 15 24.63 26.89 -4.14
CA GLY A 15 25.98 26.51 -4.58
C GLY A 15 27.06 26.88 -3.56
N ASN A 16 28.32 26.69 -3.95
CA ASN A 16 29.46 26.95 -3.08
C ASN A 16 30.26 28.17 -3.54
N VAL A 17 30.67 29.03 -2.61
CA VAL A 17 31.65 30.07 -2.90
C VAL A 17 33.03 29.41 -2.96
N HIS A 18 33.74 29.57 -4.08
CA HIS A 18 34.99 28.87 -4.42
C HIS A 18 36.02 28.71 -3.26
N ASP A 19 36.45 27.45 -3.05
CA ASP A 19 37.62 26.80 -2.44
C ASP A 19 38.54 27.44 -1.36
N ASN A 20 38.33 28.67 -0.90
CA ASN A 20 39.28 29.33 0.01
C ASN A 20 38.78 29.52 1.46
N MET A 21 37.63 28.97 1.84
CA MET A 21 37.19 28.97 3.23
C MET A 21 37.81 27.81 4.01
N LYS A 22 38.92 28.08 4.69
CA LYS A 22 39.52 27.12 5.63
C LYS A 22 38.59 26.92 6.82
N ALA A 23 37.90 25.78 6.84
CA ALA A 23 37.11 25.34 7.99
C ALA A 23 38.02 24.81 9.10
N LYS A 24 37.75 25.21 10.34
CA LYS A 24 38.29 24.55 11.53
C LYS A 24 37.29 23.48 11.95
N THR A 25 37.78 22.25 12.13
CA THR A 25 36.98 21.17 12.69
C THR A 25 37.29 21.04 14.17
N VAL A 26 36.27 21.11 15.00
CA VAL A 26 36.34 20.90 16.45
C VAL A 26 35.53 19.66 16.79
N ILE A 27 36.19 18.65 17.35
CA ILE A 27 35.53 17.49 17.95
C ILE A 27 34.93 17.96 19.28
N LEU A 28 33.65 17.64 19.50
CA LEU A 28 32.92 18.08 20.68
C LEU A 28 32.92 17.04 21.79
N ASN A 29 32.67 17.50 23.02
CA ASN A 29 32.07 16.65 24.04
C ASN A 29 30.69 16.22 23.52
N HIS A 30 30.56 14.91 23.28
CA HIS A 30 29.41 14.35 22.61
C HIS A 30 28.10 14.67 23.35
N SER A 31 27.10 15.20 22.63
CA SER A 31 25.75 15.33 23.16
C SER A 31 24.86 14.26 22.53
N VAL A 32 24.21 13.45 23.37
CA VAL A 32 23.25 12.42 22.98
C VAL A 32 21.87 12.85 23.44
N THR A 33 20.85 12.58 22.63
CA THR A 33 19.45 12.65 23.04
C THR A 33 18.76 11.42 22.48
N CYS A 34 18.18 10.61 23.37
CA CYS A 34 17.39 9.45 22.95
C CYS A 34 16.06 9.40 23.71
N LYS A 35 14.95 9.44 22.97
CA LYS A 35 13.60 9.53 23.53
C LYS A 35 12.69 8.49 22.90
N LEU A 36 11.77 7.94 23.68
CA LEU A 36 10.71 7.07 23.19
C LEU A 36 9.38 7.80 23.34
N TYR A 37 8.74 8.11 22.22
CA TYR A 37 7.44 8.77 22.20
C TYR A 37 6.33 7.78 21.86
N HIS A 38 5.13 8.06 22.35
CA HIS A 38 3.92 7.31 22.05
C HIS A 38 3.14 8.01 20.94
N GLY A 39 2.49 7.25 20.07
CA GLY A 39 1.55 7.82 19.11
C GLY A 39 0.32 8.42 19.79
N ARG A 40 -0.33 9.37 19.10
CA ARG A 40 -1.49 10.14 19.59
C ARG A 40 -1.22 10.96 20.87
N THR A 41 0.03 11.37 21.11
CA THR A 41 0.37 12.34 22.16
C THR A 41 0.57 13.73 21.57
N TYR A 42 0.67 14.75 22.43
CA TYR A 42 0.95 16.12 22.01
C TYR A 42 2.26 16.22 21.22
N GLU A 43 3.31 15.52 21.65
CA GLU A 43 4.63 15.53 21.01
C GLU A 43 4.63 14.92 19.61
N THR A 44 3.71 14.00 19.33
CA THR A 44 3.62 13.30 18.04
C THR A 44 2.58 13.91 17.09
N GLN A 45 1.95 15.03 17.46
CA GLN A 45 1.04 15.77 16.57
C GLN A 45 1.79 16.43 15.40
N ASN A 46 2.96 17.00 15.68
CA ASN A 46 3.83 17.62 14.68
C ASN A 46 5.14 16.84 14.57
N LEU A 47 5.19 15.85 13.67
CA LEU A 47 6.35 14.97 13.52
C LEU A 47 7.63 15.71 13.11
N LEU A 48 7.52 16.81 12.36
CA LEU A 48 8.69 17.62 11.98
C LEU A 48 9.27 18.36 13.19
N GLU A 49 8.39 18.89 14.05
CA GLU A 49 8.79 19.52 15.31
C GLU A 49 9.36 18.50 16.30
N MET A 50 8.76 17.31 16.39
CA MET A 50 9.24 16.20 17.21
C MET A 50 10.70 15.84 16.89
N VAL A 51 11.07 15.84 15.61
CA VAL A 51 12.45 15.58 15.17
C VAL A 51 13.32 16.85 15.13
N GLY A 52 12.85 17.97 15.67
CA GLY A 52 13.63 19.19 15.86
C GLY A 52 13.91 19.98 14.58
N ILE A 53 13.05 19.90 13.57
CA ILE A 53 13.11 20.78 12.40
C ILE A 53 12.57 22.16 12.77
N ASP A 54 13.32 23.21 12.41
CA ASP A 54 12.95 24.61 12.66
C ASP A 54 11.64 25.00 11.96
N ARG A 55 10.81 25.82 12.63
CA ARG A 55 9.47 26.20 12.16
C ARG A 55 9.47 26.76 10.74
N GLN A 56 10.44 27.59 10.37
CA GLN A 56 10.50 28.15 9.01
C GLN A 56 10.69 27.05 7.97
N LEU A 57 11.58 26.10 8.23
CA LEU A 57 11.79 24.96 7.34
C LEU A 57 10.59 24.01 7.35
N ARG A 58 9.92 23.82 8.51
CA ARG A 58 8.68 23.03 8.58
C ARG A 58 7.60 23.61 7.68
N LEU A 59 7.39 24.92 7.72
CA LEU A 59 6.44 25.59 6.84
C LEU A 59 6.82 25.42 5.37
N SER A 60 8.10 25.54 5.01
CA SER A 60 8.56 25.30 3.64
C SER A 60 8.30 23.87 3.17
N ILE A 61 8.41 22.88 4.05
CA ILE A 61 8.09 21.49 3.74
C ILE A 61 6.57 21.30 3.58
N ILE A 62 5.77 21.82 4.51
CA ILE A 62 4.30 21.68 4.51
C ILE A 62 3.69 22.38 3.29
N LEU A 63 4.21 23.56 2.94
CA LEU A 63 3.80 24.35 1.77
C LEU A 63 4.42 23.87 0.45
N GLN A 64 5.17 22.75 0.48
CA GLN A 64 5.77 22.14 -0.70
C GLN A 64 6.78 23.04 -1.45
N ILE A 65 7.33 24.05 -0.77
CA ILE A 65 8.45 24.87 -1.27
C ILE A 65 9.72 24.00 -1.35
N VAL A 66 9.91 23.12 -0.36
CA VAL A 66 11.02 22.17 -0.30
C VAL A 66 10.48 20.75 -0.14
N GLN A 67 11.03 19.82 -0.92
CA GLN A 67 10.69 18.41 -0.78
C GLN A 67 11.33 17.81 0.50
N PRO A 68 10.57 17.08 1.32
CA PRO A 68 11.11 16.46 2.53
C PRO A 68 12.12 15.36 2.17
N ASN A 69 13.29 15.39 2.80
CA ASN A 69 14.35 14.39 2.62
C ASN A 69 14.89 13.88 3.97
N GLY A 70 15.55 12.72 3.93
CA GLY A 70 16.17 12.11 5.12
C GLY A 70 15.19 12.00 6.29
N ILE A 71 15.51 12.66 7.41
CA ILE A 71 14.63 12.62 8.59
C ILE A 71 13.30 13.35 8.38
N ALA A 72 13.24 14.39 7.55
CA ALA A 72 12.02 15.15 7.29
C ALA A 72 10.97 14.32 6.52
N SER A 73 11.40 13.27 5.83
CA SER A 73 10.51 12.32 5.15
C SER A 73 9.58 11.58 6.10
N ILE A 74 9.79 11.64 7.43
CA ILE A 74 8.82 11.15 8.43
C ILE A 74 7.43 11.77 8.26
N ILE A 75 7.35 12.99 7.72
CA ILE A 75 6.07 13.62 7.42
C ILE A 75 5.24 12.70 6.49
N ASN A 76 5.86 11.94 5.60
CA ASN A 76 5.16 11.04 4.66
C ASN A 76 4.99 9.61 5.20
N TYR A 77 5.01 9.41 6.52
CA TYR A 77 4.81 8.08 7.10
C TYR A 77 3.50 7.43 6.60
N PRO A 78 3.56 6.20 6.04
CA PRO A 78 2.47 5.65 5.24
C PRO A 78 1.35 4.96 6.03
N ARG A 79 1.45 4.89 7.36
CA ARG A 79 0.47 4.21 8.22
C ARG A 79 -0.19 5.17 9.19
N SER A 80 -1.29 4.73 9.78
CA SER A 80 -1.96 5.47 10.85
C SER A 80 -1.03 5.55 12.08
N ILE A 81 -1.15 6.66 12.80
CA ILE A 81 -0.45 6.87 14.07
C ILE A 81 -1.48 6.68 15.16
N ASP A 82 -1.36 5.56 15.88
CA ASP A 82 -2.29 5.15 16.92
C ASP A 82 -1.60 4.95 18.27
N THR A 83 -2.34 4.42 19.23
CA THR A 83 -1.83 4.14 20.58
C THR A 83 -0.79 3.02 20.62
N TYR A 84 -0.65 2.24 19.55
CA TYR A 84 0.31 1.15 19.37
C TYR A 84 1.53 1.58 18.54
N THR A 85 1.52 2.78 17.96
CA THR A 85 2.70 3.38 17.35
C THR A 85 3.67 3.89 18.41
N ARG A 86 4.97 3.64 18.23
CA ARG A 86 6.07 4.21 19.03
C ARG A 86 7.07 4.91 18.12
N PHE A 87 7.70 5.97 18.63
CA PHE A 87 8.78 6.68 17.94
C PHE A 87 10.03 6.65 18.80
N LEU A 88 11.05 5.91 18.38
CA LEU A 88 12.37 5.95 18.99
C LEU A 88 13.19 7.03 18.28
N TYR A 89 13.32 8.19 18.93
CA TYR A 89 14.10 9.31 18.44
C TYR A 89 15.53 9.24 18.97
N PHE A 90 16.51 9.40 18.09
CA PHE A 90 17.93 9.40 18.43
C PHE A 90 18.67 10.53 17.71
N ARG A 91 19.39 11.33 18.50
CA ARG A 91 20.28 12.39 18.00
C ARG A 91 21.61 12.33 18.72
N TYR A 92 22.69 12.31 17.96
CA TYR A 92 24.06 12.28 18.45
C TYR A 92 24.93 13.28 17.71
N GLN A 93 25.52 14.22 18.45
CA GLN A 93 26.40 15.25 17.89
C GLN A 93 27.87 14.89 18.12
N SER A 94 28.65 14.87 17.04
CA SER A 94 30.03 14.37 17.06
C SER A 94 31.08 15.45 16.87
N SER A 95 30.85 16.37 15.93
CA SER A 95 31.81 17.41 15.56
C SER A 95 31.12 18.65 15.01
N ILE A 96 31.84 19.76 15.09
CA ILE A 96 31.49 21.02 14.47
C ILE A 96 32.57 21.37 13.47
N GLU A 97 32.15 21.71 12.27
CA GLU A 97 32.99 22.43 11.32
C GLU A 97 32.55 23.89 11.34
N SER A 98 33.48 24.85 11.45
CA SER A 98 33.15 26.27 11.40
C SER A 98 34.21 27.09 10.68
N CYS A 99 33.81 28.18 10.04
CA CYS A 99 34.71 29.22 9.58
C CYS A 99 34.54 30.48 10.45
N HIS A 100 35.66 31.15 10.78
CA HIS A 100 35.58 32.44 11.49
C HIS A 100 34.94 33.50 10.58
N THR A 101 33.96 34.22 11.11
CA THR A 101 33.23 35.32 10.46
C THR A 101 34.14 36.46 9.98
N ASP A 102 35.35 36.59 10.54
CA ASP A 102 36.36 37.58 10.09
C ASP A 102 36.87 37.34 8.66
N LEU A 103 36.72 36.13 8.10
CA LEU A 103 37.04 35.84 6.70
C LEU A 103 35.97 36.35 5.74
N ILE A 104 34.71 36.39 6.17
CA ILE A 104 33.57 36.92 5.40
C ILE A 104 33.69 38.45 5.28
N LYS A 105 34.22 39.10 6.32
CA LYS A 105 34.50 40.55 6.31
C LYS A 105 35.72 40.93 5.43
N ARG A 106 36.67 40.01 5.21
CA ARG A 106 37.96 40.27 4.52
C ARG A 106 38.01 39.82 3.06
N GLN A 107 37.16 38.90 2.63
CA GLN A 107 37.04 38.52 1.22
C GLN A 107 35.92 39.33 0.59
N ASN A 108 36.27 40.40 -0.15
CA ASN A 108 35.39 41.25 -0.99
C ASN A 108 33.96 40.69 -1.13
N LEU A 109 33.04 41.13 -0.26
CA LEU A 109 31.62 40.78 -0.35
C LEU A 109 31.07 41.04 -1.77
N ASP A 110 31.63 42.04 -2.47
CA ASP A 110 31.37 42.37 -3.88
C ASP A 110 31.57 41.22 -4.88
N LYS A 111 32.49 40.28 -4.61
CA LYS A 111 32.67 39.08 -5.46
C LYS A 111 31.62 38.01 -5.16
N LEU A 112 31.13 37.94 -3.92
CA LEU A 112 30.11 37.01 -3.46
C LEU A 112 28.71 37.46 -3.95
N PHE A 113 28.46 38.78 -4.00
CA PHE A 113 27.26 39.36 -4.62
C PHE A 113 27.15 39.09 -6.12
N LYS A 114 28.28 38.81 -6.81
CA LYS A 114 28.27 38.46 -8.24
C LYS A 114 27.89 37.00 -8.52
N THR A 115 27.89 36.11 -7.51
CA THR A 115 27.69 34.67 -7.75
C THR A 115 26.22 34.26 -7.91
N ASP A 116 25.27 34.84 -7.14
CA ASP A 116 23.84 34.64 -7.35
C ASP A 116 23.02 35.74 -6.61
N PRO A 117 22.20 36.55 -7.31
CA PRO A 117 21.40 37.62 -6.68
C PRO A 117 20.30 37.10 -5.73
N ARG A 118 20.00 35.80 -5.74
CA ARG A 118 19.02 35.15 -4.85
C ARG A 118 19.63 34.78 -3.49
N ALA A 119 20.94 34.83 -3.34
CA ALA A 119 21.62 34.45 -2.10
C ALA A 119 21.35 35.45 -0.98
N THR A 120 20.85 34.96 0.16
CA THR A 120 20.58 35.79 1.35
C THR A 120 21.54 35.49 2.50
N HIS A 121 22.02 34.24 2.59
CA HIS A 121 22.88 33.76 3.67
C HIS A 121 24.05 32.93 3.15
N VAL A 122 25.08 32.77 3.98
CA VAL A 122 26.18 31.82 3.81
C VAL A 122 26.18 30.83 4.98
N ILE A 123 26.45 29.56 4.70
CA ILE A 123 26.67 28.53 5.72
C ILE A 123 28.03 28.74 6.37
N THR A 124 28.05 29.14 7.64
CA THR A 124 29.29 29.46 8.37
C THR A 124 29.70 28.37 9.35
N LYS A 125 28.75 27.52 9.75
CA LYS A 125 29.02 26.38 10.62
C LYS A 125 28.11 25.20 10.29
N ILE A 126 28.67 24.01 10.38
CA ILE A 126 27.99 22.74 10.16
C ILE A 126 28.21 21.87 11.39
N ILE A 127 27.12 21.36 11.94
CA ILE A 127 27.14 20.36 13.01
C ILE A 127 26.98 18.99 12.36
N ARG A 128 27.82 18.01 12.73
CA ARG A 128 27.81 16.66 12.17
C ARG A 128 27.51 15.60 13.22
N GLY A 129 26.87 14.51 12.79
CA GLY A 129 26.52 13.37 13.63
C GLY A 129 25.39 12.53 13.07
N ILE A 130 24.65 11.88 13.97
CA ILE A 130 23.56 10.94 13.64
C ILE A 130 22.23 11.55 14.05
N HIS A 131 21.26 11.51 13.15
CA HIS A 131 19.88 11.90 13.40
C HIS A 131 18.97 10.80 12.85
N ALA A 132 18.20 10.17 13.71
CA ALA A 132 17.28 9.12 13.31
C ALA A 132 16.00 9.18 14.12
N VAL A 133 14.90 8.83 13.47
CA VAL A 133 13.65 8.48 14.13
C VAL A 133 13.19 7.14 13.57
N ILE A 134 12.92 6.21 14.46
CA ILE A 134 12.40 4.90 14.12
C ILE A 134 10.93 4.87 14.52
N VAL A 135 10.05 4.69 13.53
CA VAL A 135 8.61 4.51 13.74
C VAL A 135 8.31 3.03 13.82
N ILE A 136 7.69 2.60 14.91
CA ILE A 136 7.50 1.19 15.27
C ILE A 136 6.01 0.96 15.49
N GLN A 137 5.41 0.03 14.74
CA GLN A 137 4.04 -0.41 14.95
C GLN A 137 4.05 -1.68 15.79
N LEU A 138 3.49 -1.61 16.99
CA LEU A 138 3.41 -2.74 17.91
C LEU A 138 2.17 -3.62 17.63
N PRO A 139 2.26 -4.94 17.87
CA PRO A 139 1.08 -5.78 17.99
C PRO A 139 0.19 -5.34 19.16
N HIS A 140 -1.11 -5.62 19.06
CA HIS A 140 -2.06 -5.35 20.14
C HIS A 140 -1.74 -6.18 21.38
N GLU A 141 -1.45 -7.46 21.15
CA GLU A 141 -0.93 -8.38 22.15
C GLU A 141 0.55 -8.05 22.39
N GLU A 142 1.04 -8.19 23.63
CA GLU A 142 2.47 -8.05 23.97
C GLU A 142 3.08 -6.64 23.86
N GLN A 143 2.27 -5.60 23.59
CA GLN A 143 2.75 -4.21 23.50
C GLN A 143 3.47 -3.72 24.77
N ALA A 144 3.10 -4.23 25.95
CA ALA A 144 3.68 -3.83 27.22
C ALA A 144 5.10 -4.40 27.38
N GLU A 145 5.26 -5.69 27.09
CA GLU A 145 6.54 -6.39 27.10
C GLU A 145 7.50 -5.80 26.07
N ILE A 146 7.03 -5.58 24.83
CA ILE A 146 7.85 -4.95 23.79
C ILE A 146 8.19 -3.50 24.18
N GLY A 147 7.26 -2.77 24.80
CA GLY A 147 7.50 -1.42 25.31
C GLY A 147 8.67 -1.36 26.31
N ILE A 148 8.74 -2.32 27.24
CA ILE A 148 9.86 -2.44 28.19
C ILE A 148 11.19 -2.67 27.45
N LEU A 149 11.20 -3.52 26.41
CA LEU A 149 12.39 -3.74 25.59
C LEU A 149 12.82 -2.49 24.83
N LEU A 150 11.88 -1.73 24.27
CA LEU A 150 12.18 -0.47 23.59
C LEU A 150 12.79 0.57 24.54
N GLU A 151 12.33 0.63 25.80
CA GLU A 151 12.94 1.50 26.81
C GLU A 151 14.36 1.07 27.18
N ARG A 152 14.63 -0.24 27.26
CA ARG A 152 16.00 -0.77 27.42
C ARG A 152 16.88 -0.34 26.24
N ILE A 153 16.38 -0.47 25.01
CA ILE A 153 17.11 -0.04 23.79
C ILE A 153 17.39 1.46 23.82
N ARG A 154 16.39 2.28 24.17
CA ARG A 154 16.53 3.73 24.33
C ARG A 154 17.62 4.09 25.33
N ALA A 155 17.62 3.46 26.51
CA ALA A 155 18.62 3.67 27.55
C ALA A 155 20.04 3.27 27.07
N SER A 156 20.18 2.13 26.37
CA SER A 156 21.46 1.72 25.78
C SER A 156 21.98 2.75 24.78
N LEU A 157 21.12 3.24 23.89
CA LEU A 157 21.50 4.26 22.91
C LEU A 157 21.93 5.57 23.58
N GLU A 158 21.24 5.99 24.64
CA GLU A 158 21.55 7.21 25.38
C GLU A 158 22.91 7.11 26.08
N HIS A 159 23.11 6.07 26.89
CA HIS A 159 24.28 5.91 27.77
C HIS A 159 25.45 5.14 27.14
N LYS A 160 25.27 4.61 25.91
CA LYS A 160 26.23 3.71 25.25
C LYS A 160 26.47 2.41 26.03
N GLU A 161 25.42 1.85 26.62
CA GLU A 161 25.52 0.57 27.32
C GLU A 161 25.48 -0.58 26.31
N ASN A 162 26.65 -1.17 26.05
CA ASN A 162 26.77 -2.36 25.20
C ASN A 162 26.41 -3.67 25.94
N ASN A 163 26.19 -3.62 27.26
CA ASN A 163 25.99 -4.79 28.11
C ASN A 163 24.51 -5.17 28.30
N ILE A 164 23.60 -4.66 27.48
CA ILE A 164 22.21 -5.13 27.52
C ILE A 164 22.17 -6.55 26.97
N THR A 165 22.06 -7.54 27.86
CA THR A 165 21.84 -8.93 27.49
C THR A 165 20.45 -9.07 26.88
N VAL A 166 20.40 -9.26 25.57
CA VAL A 166 19.16 -9.60 24.84
C VAL A 166 19.02 -11.11 24.84
N THR A 167 18.00 -11.61 25.54
CA THR A 167 17.73 -13.05 25.58
C THR A 167 17.15 -13.54 24.25
N SER A 168 17.10 -14.85 24.02
CA SER A 168 16.38 -15.41 22.86
C SER A 168 14.91 -14.97 22.85
N LYS A 169 14.27 -14.99 24.03
CA LYS A 169 12.89 -14.51 24.22
C LYS A 169 12.73 -13.03 23.83
N ASP A 170 13.69 -12.18 24.19
CA ASP A 170 13.65 -10.76 23.80
C ASP A 170 13.72 -10.61 22.28
N ARG A 171 14.55 -11.40 21.59
CA ARG A 171 14.61 -11.41 20.11
C ARG A 171 13.29 -11.87 19.49
N ASP A 172 12.68 -12.91 20.03
CA ASP A 172 11.40 -13.41 19.56
C ASP A 172 10.31 -12.34 19.69
N LEU A 173 10.27 -11.60 20.81
CA LEU A 173 9.36 -10.48 21.02
C LEU A 173 9.61 -9.33 20.03
N LEU A 174 10.86 -8.93 19.82
CA LEU A 174 11.18 -7.88 18.84
C LEU A 174 10.83 -8.27 17.41
N ASN A 175 10.94 -9.56 17.06
CA ASN A 175 10.56 -10.08 15.75
C ASN A 175 9.04 -10.09 15.50
N ARG A 176 8.21 -9.93 16.55
CA ARG A 176 6.74 -9.82 16.44
C ARG A 176 6.25 -8.39 16.19
N ILE A 177 7.15 -7.41 16.15
CA ILE A 177 6.81 -6.03 15.75
C ILE A 177 6.21 -6.04 14.35
N ILE A 178 5.04 -5.40 14.18
CA ILE A 178 4.30 -5.39 12.91
C ILE A 178 5.09 -4.67 11.81
N SER A 179 5.73 -3.56 12.15
CA SER A 179 6.61 -2.85 11.23
C SER A 179 7.57 -1.91 11.92
N THR A 180 8.73 -1.73 11.30
CA THR A 180 9.72 -0.70 11.65
C THR A 180 10.01 0.12 10.41
N THR A 181 9.99 1.45 10.52
CA THR A 181 10.38 2.37 9.45
C THR A 181 11.36 3.40 9.98
N VAL A 182 12.49 3.59 9.30
CA VAL A 182 13.58 4.43 9.78
C VAL A 182 13.77 5.65 8.87
N TYR A 183 13.69 6.84 9.47
CA TYR A 183 14.01 8.11 8.80
C TYR A 183 15.28 8.68 9.41
N SER A 184 16.30 8.92 8.58
CA SER A 184 17.61 9.36 9.07
C SER A 184 18.33 10.29 8.09
N ASN A 185 19.27 11.07 8.61
CA ASN A 185 20.29 11.75 7.80
C ASN A 185 21.40 10.80 7.28
N ILE A 186 21.36 9.52 7.67
CA ILE A 186 22.26 8.46 7.21
C ILE A 186 21.45 7.43 6.42
N HIS A 187 21.70 7.34 5.11
CA HIS A 187 20.93 6.50 4.18
C HIS A 187 20.91 5.02 4.59
N THR A 188 22.05 4.47 5.02
CA THR A 188 22.16 3.05 5.39
C THR A 188 21.32 2.66 6.60
N LEU A 189 20.86 3.62 7.42
CA LEU A 189 19.92 3.35 8.51
C LEU A 189 18.48 3.22 7.99
N SER A 190 18.13 3.97 6.94
CA SER A 190 16.78 3.99 6.37
C SER A 190 16.38 2.70 5.64
N GLU A 191 17.35 1.85 5.28
CA GLU A 191 17.12 0.56 4.62
C GLU A 191 16.79 -0.58 5.60
N ILE A 192 16.97 -0.36 6.91
CA ILE A 192 16.84 -1.41 7.91
C ILE A 192 15.39 -1.49 8.42
N THR A 193 14.82 -2.69 8.43
CA THR A 193 13.43 -2.96 8.82
C THR A 193 13.30 -3.70 10.16
N ASN A 194 14.40 -4.17 10.76
CA ASN A 194 14.42 -4.80 12.07
C ASN A 194 14.98 -3.84 13.13
N ILE A 195 14.24 -3.58 14.21
CA ILE A 195 14.64 -2.63 15.26
C ILE A 195 15.95 -3.02 15.96
N TYR A 196 16.21 -4.32 16.14
CA TYR A 196 17.45 -4.79 16.77
C TYR A 196 18.65 -4.44 15.90
N ASP A 197 18.55 -4.66 14.60
CA ASP A 197 19.61 -4.34 13.64
C ASP A 197 19.84 -2.83 13.54
N VAL A 198 18.77 -2.02 13.59
CA VAL A 198 18.90 -0.55 13.65
C VAL A 198 19.67 -0.14 14.89
N TRP A 199 19.32 -0.68 16.06
CA TRP A 199 20.00 -0.39 17.31
C TRP A 199 21.49 -0.75 17.25
N GLN A 200 21.83 -1.96 16.80
CA GLN A 200 23.22 -2.39 16.66
C GLN A 200 23.98 -1.52 15.66
N LYS A 201 23.35 -1.16 14.53
CA LYS A 201 23.96 -0.30 13.52
C LYS A 201 24.24 1.10 14.05
N ILE A 202 23.32 1.70 14.81
CA ILE A 202 23.54 3.00 15.44
C ILE A 202 24.73 2.94 16.41
N LEU A 203 24.83 1.92 17.26
CA LEU A 203 25.97 1.74 18.16
C LEU A 203 27.29 1.61 17.39
N GLN A 204 27.28 0.87 16.27
CA GLN A 204 28.45 0.70 15.40
C GLN A 204 28.88 2.01 14.74
N ILE A 205 27.94 2.79 14.19
CA ILE A 205 28.22 4.04 13.48
C ILE A 205 28.73 5.11 14.43
N ARG A 206 28.24 5.14 15.68
CA ARG A 206 28.59 6.15 16.70
C ARG A 206 30.11 6.29 16.92
N ASP A 207 30.86 5.20 16.75
CA ASP A 207 32.32 5.19 16.93
C ASP A 207 33.11 5.52 15.65
N LYS A 208 32.41 5.73 14.53
CA LYS A 208 33.00 5.95 13.21
C LYS A 208 32.59 7.30 12.65
N THR A 209 33.33 8.34 13.05
CA THR A 209 33.05 9.74 12.66
C THR A 209 32.95 10.00 11.15
N LYS A 210 33.60 9.17 10.33
CA LYS A 210 33.52 9.24 8.85
C LYS A 210 32.14 8.85 8.30
N GLU A 211 31.39 8.01 9.04
CA GLU A 211 30.03 7.59 8.68
C GLU A 211 28.98 8.62 9.15
N HIS A 212 29.39 9.72 9.81
CA HIS A 212 28.47 10.76 10.27
C HIS A 212 28.13 11.78 9.16
N SER A 213 26.86 12.17 9.13
CA SER A 213 26.31 13.11 8.16
C SER A 213 26.05 14.49 8.78
N HIS A 214 25.65 15.47 7.96
CA HIS A 214 25.29 16.81 8.42
C HIS A 214 23.99 16.76 9.24
N LEU A 215 23.96 17.49 10.37
CA LEU A 215 22.82 17.60 11.28
C LEU A 215 22.15 18.97 11.18
N VAL A 216 22.96 20.02 11.34
CA VAL A 216 22.47 21.40 11.43
C VAL A 216 23.41 22.29 10.64
N TYR A 217 22.84 23.16 9.82
CA TYR A 217 23.53 24.25 9.16
C TYR A 217 23.26 25.53 9.94
N ILE A 218 24.31 26.29 10.25
CA ILE A 218 24.19 27.62 10.84
C ILE A 218 24.50 28.63 9.75
N LEU A 219 23.54 29.51 9.53
CA LEU A 219 23.53 30.50 8.47
C LEU A 219 23.97 31.85 9.02
N SER A 220 24.67 32.64 8.22
CA SER A 220 24.97 34.05 8.49
C SER A 220 24.51 34.91 7.32
N PRO A 221 23.82 36.03 7.57
CA PRO A 221 23.31 36.88 6.49
C PRO A 221 24.46 37.50 5.69
N ILE A 222 24.27 37.67 4.38
CA ILE A 222 25.26 38.25 3.46
C ILE A 222 25.23 39.79 3.48
N GLN A 223 24.07 40.41 3.72
CA GLN A 223 23.96 41.87 3.83
C GLN A 223 24.44 42.38 5.19
N PRO A 224 25.07 43.58 5.26
CA PRO A 224 25.43 44.17 6.54
C PRO A 224 24.17 44.55 7.31
N ILE A 225 24.24 44.38 8.63
CA ILE A 225 23.40 45.07 9.61
C ILE A 225 23.66 46.58 9.44
N ASN A 226 22.97 47.21 8.50
CA ASN A 226 22.84 48.66 8.39
C ASN A 226 21.34 48.97 8.41
N LEU A 227 20.79 48.98 9.62
CA LEU A 227 19.55 49.69 9.94
C LEU A 227 19.93 50.95 10.74
N GLU A 228 20.73 51.81 10.12
CA GLU A 228 20.59 53.25 10.29
C GLU A 228 19.88 53.78 9.03
N THR A 229 18.62 53.38 8.87
CA THR A 229 17.67 54.19 8.14
C THR A 229 16.68 54.69 9.16
N THR A 230 16.88 55.94 9.54
CA THR A 230 15.90 56.81 10.17
C THR A 230 14.63 56.84 9.32
N ASP A 231 13.73 55.89 9.54
CA ASP A 231 12.32 56.01 9.18
C ASP A 231 11.51 55.66 10.41
N ASN A 232 11.18 56.69 11.18
CA ASN A 232 10.28 56.63 12.35
C ASN A 232 8.81 56.28 11.98
N ASN A 233 8.57 55.71 10.80
CA ASN A 233 7.24 55.28 10.33
C ASN A 233 7.22 53.83 9.82
N ALA A 234 8.27 53.04 10.02
CA ALA A 234 8.18 51.60 9.84
C ALA A 234 7.51 50.98 11.08
N ASN A 235 6.17 50.90 11.05
CA ASN A 235 5.45 49.92 11.87
C ASN A 235 6.06 48.55 11.55
N ASN A 236 6.97 48.07 12.40
CA ASN A 236 7.64 46.79 12.27
C ASN A 236 6.60 45.66 12.34
N THR A 237 6.02 45.32 11.20
CA THR A 237 5.16 44.15 10.98
C THR A 237 6.03 42.89 10.90
N THR A 238 6.83 42.66 11.93
CA THR A 238 7.34 41.31 12.21
C THR A 238 6.13 40.45 12.51
N LEU A 239 5.92 39.40 11.71
CA LEU A 239 4.92 38.37 12.00
C LEU A 239 5.06 37.92 13.45
N LYS A 240 4.00 38.05 14.24
CA LYS A 240 4.03 37.57 15.62
C LYS A 240 4.16 36.06 15.57
N ASP A 241 5.04 35.50 16.40
CA ASP A 241 5.28 34.05 16.45
C ASP A 241 4.00 33.23 16.67
N HIS A 242 3.03 33.81 17.39
CA HIS A 242 1.71 33.24 17.60
C HIS A 242 0.92 33.06 16.30
N ASP A 243 0.96 34.03 15.39
CA ASP A 243 0.20 34.00 14.14
C ASP A 243 0.78 32.94 13.20
N ILE A 244 2.11 32.82 13.15
CA ILE A 244 2.81 31.76 12.41
C ILE A 244 2.50 30.37 13.00
N ALA A 245 2.46 30.25 14.33
CA ALA A 245 2.13 28.97 14.98
C ALA A 245 0.69 28.53 14.69
N ASN A 246 -0.28 29.46 14.73
CA ASN A 246 -1.67 29.16 14.37
C ASN A 246 -1.80 28.78 12.90
N PHE A 247 -1.08 29.47 12.02
CA PHE A 247 -0.98 29.15 10.61
C PHE A 247 -0.43 27.73 10.38
N GLU A 248 0.70 27.39 11.01
CA GLU A 248 1.29 26.04 10.96
C GLU A 248 0.30 24.97 11.42
N ASN A 249 -0.36 25.19 12.56
CA ASN A 249 -1.32 24.25 13.12
C ASN A 249 -2.52 24.02 12.20
N SER A 250 -3.05 25.08 11.56
CA SER A 250 -4.15 24.98 10.59
C SER A 250 -3.76 24.10 9.39
N LEU A 251 -2.56 24.32 8.83
CA LEU A 251 -2.03 23.50 7.73
C LEU A 251 -1.85 22.03 8.14
N LEU A 252 -1.29 21.78 9.32
CA LEU A 252 -1.10 20.43 9.86
C LEU A 252 -2.42 19.69 10.08
N GLN A 253 -3.45 20.37 10.55
CA GLN A 253 -4.80 19.78 10.71
C GLN A 253 -5.40 19.35 9.37
N LYS A 254 -5.22 20.15 8.31
CA LYS A 254 -5.68 19.77 6.96
C LYS A 254 -4.87 18.58 6.43
N LEU A 255 -3.55 18.62 6.57
CA LEU A 255 -2.65 17.55 6.15
C LEU A 255 -2.93 16.22 6.86
N SER A 256 -3.22 16.25 8.16
CA SER A 256 -3.52 15.04 8.94
C SER A 256 -4.82 14.37 8.49
N LYS A 257 -5.87 15.14 8.18
CA LYS A 257 -7.13 14.61 7.62
C LYS A 257 -6.89 13.87 6.31
N LEU A 258 -6.11 14.45 5.40
CA LEU A 258 -5.78 13.80 4.13
C LEU A 258 -4.95 12.53 4.32
N ARG A 259 -4.03 12.51 5.30
CA ARG A 259 -3.28 11.30 5.63
C ARG A 259 -4.15 10.18 6.16
N VAL A 260 -5.05 10.48 7.09
CA VAL A 260 -5.98 9.49 7.64
C VAL A 260 -6.80 8.86 6.52
N LEU A 261 -7.34 9.67 5.61
CA LEU A 261 -8.07 9.16 4.44
C LEU A 261 -7.19 8.31 3.52
N ASN A 262 -5.95 8.73 3.25
CA ASN A 262 -5.03 7.96 2.43
C ASN A 262 -4.78 6.56 3.01
N VAL A 263 -4.43 6.49 4.30
CA VAL A 263 -4.19 5.21 4.99
C VAL A 263 -5.44 4.33 4.90
N ARG A 264 -6.59 4.91 5.16
CA ARG A 264 -7.85 4.17 5.17
C ARG A 264 -8.23 3.59 3.81
N LEU A 265 -8.11 4.38 2.75
CA LEU A 265 -8.50 3.97 1.38
C LEU A 265 -7.51 3.00 0.72
N TYR A 266 -6.23 3.06 1.10
CA TYR A 266 -5.18 2.27 0.46
C TYR A 266 -4.63 1.12 1.32
N HIS A 267 -4.95 1.07 2.62
CA HIS A 267 -4.49 0.00 3.51
C HIS A 267 -5.63 -0.64 4.30
N GLU A 268 -6.41 0.13 5.07
CA GLU A 268 -7.42 -0.45 5.98
C GLU A 268 -8.64 -1.03 5.24
N LEU A 269 -9.25 -0.26 4.32
CA LEU A 269 -10.42 -0.70 3.56
C LEU A 269 -10.11 -1.86 2.59
N PRO A 270 -8.99 -1.89 1.85
CA PRO A 270 -8.66 -3.04 1.01
C PRO A 270 -8.55 -4.35 1.78
N GLU A 271 -7.93 -4.31 2.98
CA GLU A 271 -7.82 -5.49 3.84
C GLU A 271 -9.20 -5.94 4.34
N LEU A 272 -10.05 -4.98 4.72
CA LEU A 272 -11.38 -5.26 5.25
C LEU A 272 -12.38 -5.72 4.18
N LEU A 273 -12.34 -5.13 2.99
CA LEU A 273 -13.30 -5.36 1.90
C LEU A 273 -12.86 -6.47 0.93
N GLN A 274 -11.56 -6.78 0.88
CA GLN A 274 -10.97 -7.72 -0.06
C GLN A 274 -11.41 -7.40 -1.51
N ASP A 275 -12.03 -8.35 -2.20
CA ASP A 275 -12.51 -8.23 -3.59
C ASP A 275 -14.02 -7.93 -3.70
N LYS A 276 -14.72 -7.78 -2.57
CA LYS A 276 -16.20 -7.73 -2.55
C LYS A 276 -16.77 -6.40 -3.04
N LEU A 277 -16.04 -5.30 -2.80
CA LEU A 277 -16.49 -3.92 -3.05
C LEU A 277 -15.42 -3.06 -3.74
N GLU A 278 -14.72 -3.62 -4.73
CA GLU A 278 -13.63 -2.93 -5.42
C GLU A 278 -14.10 -1.67 -6.18
N GLU A 279 -15.29 -1.70 -6.81
CA GLU A 279 -15.81 -0.55 -7.55
C GLU A 279 -16.13 0.64 -6.64
N PRO A 280 -16.94 0.51 -5.56
CA PRO A 280 -17.14 1.60 -4.60
C PRO A 280 -15.82 2.13 -4.00
N LEU A 281 -14.87 1.24 -3.70
CA LEU A 281 -13.55 1.64 -3.19
C LEU A 281 -12.75 2.43 -4.22
N THR A 282 -12.81 2.04 -5.50
CA THR A 282 -12.17 2.74 -6.61
C THR A 282 -12.75 4.14 -6.78
N VAL A 283 -14.07 4.30 -6.71
CA VAL A 283 -14.72 5.62 -6.76
C VAL A 283 -14.25 6.50 -5.60
N ALA A 284 -14.18 5.96 -4.39
CA ALA A 284 -13.69 6.71 -3.23
C ALA A 284 -12.21 7.12 -3.38
N ARG A 285 -11.36 6.23 -3.92
CA ARG A 285 -9.95 6.54 -4.24
C ARG A 285 -9.82 7.62 -5.30
N GLN A 286 -10.68 7.62 -6.31
CA GLN A 286 -10.69 8.67 -7.35
C GLN A 286 -11.06 10.04 -6.75
N SER A 287 -12.12 10.09 -5.92
CA SER A 287 -12.46 11.32 -5.19
C SER A 287 -11.33 11.80 -4.28
N PHE A 288 -10.58 10.89 -3.65
CA PHE A 288 -9.40 11.26 -2.87
C PHE A 288 -8.30 11.91 -3.71
N LEU A 289 -8.02 11.37 -4.91
CA LEU A 289 -7.04 11.94 -5.83
C LEU A 289 -7.42 13.35 -6.27
N GLU A 290 -8.70 13.59 -6.55
CA GLU A 290 -9.21 14.94 -6.88
C GLU A 290 -9.00 15.92 -5.73
N ILE A 291 -9.34 15.53 -4.49
CA ILE A 291 -9.11 16.35 -3.29
C ILE A 291 -7.61 16.63 -3.11
N LYS A 292 -6.76 15.62 -3.25
CA LYS A 292 -5.30 15.74 -3.10
C LYS A 292 -4.70 16.70 -4.13
N ASN A 293 -5.16 16.64 -5.38
CA ASN A 293 -4.70 17.53 -6.44
C ASN A 293 -5.10 18.99 -6.14
N LEU A 294 -6.35 19.24 -5.73
CA LEU A 294 -6.79 20.57 -5.33
C LEU A 294 -5.97 21.09 -4.14
N TYR A 295 -5.76 20.26 -3.12
CA TYR A 295 -4.95 20.61 -1.96
C TYR A 295 -3.51 21.00 -2.36
N ASN A 296 -2.86 20.21 -3.21
CA ASN A 296 -1.50 20.50 -3.68
C ASN A 296 -1.42 21.83 -4.42
N ASN A 297 -2.39 22.12 -5.30
CA ASN A 297 -2.45 23.40 -6.02
C ASN A 297 -2.56 24.58 -5.04
N VAL A 298 -3.41 24.47 -4.02
CA VAL A 298 -3.55 25.53 -3.01
C VAL A 298 -2.28 25.65 -2.16
N MET A 299 -1.64 24.54 -1.77
CA MET A 299 -0.38 24.59 -1.02
C MET A 299 0.73 25.28 -1.81
N GLN A 300 0.83 25.05 -3.13
CA GLN A 300 1.77 25.75 -3.99
C GLN A 300 1.49 27.26 -4.06
N GLN A 301 0.23 27.67 -4.23
CA GLN A 301 -0.15 29.09 -4.24
C GLN A 301 0.18 29.78 -2.91
N ILE A 302 -0.12 29.13 -1.78
CA ILE A 302 0.22 29.63 -0.46
C ILE A 302 1.75 29.67 -0.29
N GLY A 303 2.46 28.65 -0.78
CA GLY A 303 3.92 28.61 -0.81
C GLY A 303 4.53 29.82 -1.52
N ASP A 304 4.04 30.16 -2.71
CA ASP A 304 4.48 31.32 -3.48
C ASP A 304 4.23 32.64 -2.74
N LEU A 305 3.04 32.81 -2.14
CA LEU A 305 2.73 33.96 -1.31
C LEU A 305 3.62 34.02 -0.06
N PHE A 306 3.94 32.88 0.54
CA PHE A 306 4.82 32.79 1.69
C PHE A 306 6.27 33.16 1.34
N VAL A 307 6.76 32.79 0.15
CA VAL A 307 8.06 33.26 -0.37
C VAL A 307 8.06 34.78 -0.52
N ARG A 308 7.00 35.36 -1.12
CA ARG A 308 6.83 36.82 -1.28
C ARG A 308 6.72 37.54 0.06
N LEU A 309 6.04 36.93 1.03
CA LEU A 309 5.92 37.43 2.41
C LEU A 309 7.29 37.52 3.07
N ARG A 310 8.13 36.48 2.94
CA ARG A 310 9.50 36.50 3.47
C ARG A 310 10.36 37.58 2.81
N LYS A 311 10.11 37.90 1.54
CA LYS A 311 10.73 39.04 0.82
C LYS A 311 10.16 40.40 1.20
N LYS A 312 9.11 40.46 2.04
CA LYS A 312 8.35 41.68 2.39
C LYS A 312 7.63 42.33 1.19
N GLU A 313 7.30 41.54 0.17
CA GLU A 313 6.57 42.01 -1.01
C GLU A 313 5.04 41.99 -0.83
N VAL A 314 4.55 41.25 0.18
CA VAL A 314 3.14 41.12 0.53
C VAL A 314 2.98 41.11 2.05
N GLU A 315 1.76 41.36 2.52
CA GLU A 315 1.39 41.23 3.94
C GLU A 315 0.85 39.84 4.25
N ILE A 316 0.84 39.47 5.54
CA ILE A 316 0.32 38.17 5.99
C ILE A 316 -1.16 37.97 5.64
N ASN A 317 -1.93 39.07 5.59
CA ASN A 317 -3.36 39.02 5.27
C ASN A 317 -3.61 38.34 3.92
N SER A 318 -2.73 38.55 2.93
CA SER A 318 -2.84 37.88 1.63
C SER A 318 -2.66 36.36 1.72
N VAL A 319 -1.86 35.88 2.67
CA VAL A 319 -1.67 34.44 2.94
C VAL A 319 -2.89 33.87 3.66
N THR A 320 -3.42 34.58 4.66
CA THR A 320 -4.59 34.13 5.42
C THR A 320 -5.88 34.15 4.60
N GLU A 321 -6.07 35.14 3.73
CA GLU A 321 -7.22 35.19 2.80
C GLU A 321 -7.25 33.97 1.87
N THR A 322 -6.08 33.47 1.45
CA THR A 322 -6.01 32.27 0.60
C THR A 322 -6.42 31.00 1.36
N LEU A 323 -6.17 30.95 2.68
CA LEU A 323 -6.60 29.85 3.54
C LEU A 323 -8.12 29.81 3.77
N ASP A 324 -8.77 30.97 3.70
CA ASP A 324 -10.22 31.13 3.87
C ASP A 324 -10.95 31.25 2.52
N SER A 325 -10.33 30.77 1.44
CA SER A 325 -10.91 30.81 0.09
C SER A 325 -12.04 29.80 -0.12
N ASP A 326 -12.91 30.07 -1.09
CA ASP A 326 -13.97 29.13 -1.54
C ASP A 326 -13.41 27.75 -1.95
N VAL A 327 -12.18 27.73 -2.48
CA VAL A 327 -11.49 26.48 -2.84
C VAL A 327 -11.16 25.66 -1.59
N GLN A 328 -10.73 26.30 -0.51
CA GLN A 328 -10.47 25.62 0.77
C GLN A 328 -11.76 25.09 1.40
N HIS A 329 -12.86 25.86 1.34
CA HIS A 329 -14.18 25.37 1.76
C HIS A 329 -14.65 24.17 0.95
N THR A 330 -14.37 24.16 -0.36
CA THR A 330 -14.65 23.03 -1.25
C THR A 330 -13.83 21.80 -0.86
N ILE A 331 -12.52 21.95 -0.60
CA ILE A 331 -11.66 20.87 -0.10
C ILE A 331 -12.20 20.31 1.22
N ASP A 332 -12.56 21.17 2.17
CA ASP A 332 -13.08 20.74 3.47
C ASP A 332 -14.45 20.04 3.37
N ALA A 333 -15.32 20.49 2.46
CA ALA A 333 -16.61 19.83 2.18
C ALA A 333 -16.42 18.45 1.52
N SER A 334 -15.58 18.37 0.50
CA SER A 334 -15.27 17.11 -0.20
C SER A 334 -14.57 16.11 0.71
N THR A 335 -13.65 16.58 1.56
CA THR A 335 -12.98 15.77 2.58
C THR A 335 -14.00 15.18 3.56
N ARG A 336 -14.94 15.99 4.09
CA ARG A 336 -15.99 15.50 4.99
C ARG A 336 -16.89 14.45 4.32
N ARG A 337 -17.29 14.69 3.07
CA ARG A 337 -18.08 13.72 2.30
C ARG A 337 -17.33 12.40 2.11
N LEU A 338 -16.06 12.47 1.73
CA LEU A 338 -15.23 11.28 1.54
C LEU A 338 -14.99 10.51 2.85
N THR A 339 -14.82 11.22 3.97
CA THR A 339 -14.78 10.58 5.30
C THR A 339 -16.06 9.80 5.58
N SER A 340 -17.23 10.38 5.32
CA SER A 340 -18.52 9.67 5.48
C SER A 340 -18.58 8.41 4.61
N ILE A 341 -18.19 8.51 3.34
CA ILE A 341 -18.15 7.35 2.43
C ILE A 341 -17.20 6.27 2.96
N SER A 342 -16.03 6.67 3.46
CA SER A 342 -15.06 5.74 4.04
C SER A 342 -15.57 5.08 5.32
N ASP A 343 -16.35 5.79 6.15
CA ASP A 343 -17.00 5.23 7.34
C ASP A 343 -18.09 4.24 6.94
N ASP A 344 -18.92 4.56 5.96
CA ASP A 344 -19.96 3.67 5.43
C ASP A 344 -19.36 2.37 4.87
N LEU A 345 -18.27 2.48 4.11
CA LEU A 345 -17.52 1.32 3.62
C LEU A 345 -16.92 0.50 4.76
N THR A 346 -16.44 1.13 5.83
CA THR A 346 -15.93 0.42 7.01
C THR A 346 -17.06 -0.36 7.70
N LEU A 347 -18.23 0.25 7.89
CA LEU A 347 -19.40 -0.41 8.47
C LEU A 347 -19.85 -1.59 7.61
N LYS A 348 -19.85 -1.42 6.29
CA LYS A 348 -20.18 -2.48 5.33
C LYS A 348 -19.19 -3.64 5.40
N GLY A 349 -17.88 -3.37 5.41
CA GLY A 349 -16.86 -4.39 5.56
C GLY A 349 -16.99 -5.21 6.86
N ASN A 350 -17.31 -4.54 7.97
CA ASN A 350 -17.60 -5.22 9.24
C ASN A 350 -18.85 -6.11 9.15
N LEU A 351 -19.89 -5.66 8.46
CA LEU A 351 -21.08 -6.47 8.19
C LEU A 351 -20.73 -7.71 7.34
N ILE A 352 -19.94 -7.55 6.28
CA ILE A 352 -19.49 -8.68 5.43
C ILE A 352 -18.77 -9.72 6.28
N LYS A 353 -17.81 -9.29 7.10
CA LYS A 353 -17.08 -10.19 8.01
C LYS A 353 -18.00 -10.88 9.01
N GLN A 354 -18.99 -10.17 9.53
CA GLN A 354 -20.01 -10.75 10.43
C GLN A 354 -20.84 -11.83 9.72
N LEU A 355 -21.27 -11.56 8.48
CA LEU A 355 -22.03 -12.48 7.65
C LEU A 355 -21.23 -13.75 7.36
N GLU A 356 -19.97 -13.61 6.96
CA GLU A 356 -19.09 -14.74 6.66
C GLU A 356 -18.84 -15.61 7.90
N ASN A 357 -18.63 -14.97 9.08
CA ASN A 357 -18.47 -15.68 10.35
C ASN A 357 -19.70 -16.50 10.77
N THR A 358 -20.90 -16.14 10.29
CA THR A 358 -22.14 -16.90 10.52
C THR A 358 -22.51 -17.82 9.35
N GLY A 359 -21.64 -17.92 8.34
CA GLY A 359 -21.76 -18.83 7.21
C GLY A 359 -22.49 -18.25 6.00
N PHE A 360 -22.83 -16.96 5.97
CA PHE A 360 -23.39 -16.34 4.78
C PHE A 360 -22.30 -16.09 3.74
N GLU A 361 -22.67 -16.19 2.47
CA GLU A 361 -21.87 -15.68 1.36
C GLU A 361 -22.33 -14.26 1.03
N TYR A 362 -21.39 -13.32 0.92
CA TYR A 362 -21.70 -11.96 0.50
C TYR A 362 -21.71 -11.84 -1.03
N TYR A 363 -22.76 -11.23 -1.58
CA TYR A 363 -22.89 -10.95 -3.01
C TYR A 363 -23.29 -9.50 -3.25
N ASN A 364 -22.41 -8.71 -3.87
CA ASN A 364 -22.73 -7.37 -4.34
C ASN A 364 -23.60 -7.46 -5.61
N ALA A 365 -24.87 -7.11 -5.48
CA ALA A 365 -25.84 -7.20 -6.57
C ALA A 365 -25.58 -6.17 -7.70
N ALA A 366 -24.69 -5.19 -7.52
CA ALA A 366 -24.24 -4.31 -8.60
C ALA A 366 -23.53 -5.07 -9.73
N LYS A 367 -23.04 -6.30 -9.46
CA LYS A 367 -22.53 -7.21 -10.49
C LYS A 367 -23.62 -7.72 -11.44
N LEU A 368 -24.88 -7.62 -11.04
CA LEU A 368 -26.01 -7.79 -11.94
C LEU A 368 -26.09 -6.51 -12.75
N GLU A 369 -25.94 -6.59 -14.06
CA GLU A 369 -26.04 -5.45 -14.98
C GLU A 369 -27.50 -4.96 -15.13
N ILE A 370 -28.15 -4.66 -14.01
CA ILE A 370 -29.55 -4.25 -13.89
C ILE A 370 -29.66 -2.73 -13.88
N ASN A 371 -30.73 -2.21 -14.47
CA ASN A 371 -30.99 -0.78 -14.57
C ASN A 371 -32.25 -0.39 -13.78
N GLU A 372 -32.52 0.90 -13.68
CA GLU A 372 -33.65 1.46 -12.90
C GLU A 372 -35.02 0.91 -13.34
N ASN A 373 -35.15 0.52 -14.60
CA ASN A 373 -36.39 0.02 -15.22
C ASN A 373 -36.45 -1.52 -15.27
N SER A 374 -35.45 -2.24 -14.74
CA SER A 374 -35.47 -3.70 -14.69
C SER A 374 -36.72 -4.18 -13.93
N ASN A 375 -37.44 -5.15 -14.49
CA ASN A 375 -38.60 -5.70 -13.81
C ASN A 375 -38.15 -6.65 -12.69
N GLU A 376 -38.94 -6.74 -11.62
CA GLU A 376 -38.59 -7.54 -10.43
C GLU A 376 -38.42 -9.04 -10.75
N GLN A 377 -39.30 -9.62 -11.55
CA GLN A 377 -39.20 -11.03 -11.99
C GLN A 377 -37.87 -11.30 -12.71
N PHE A 378 -37.43 -10.38 -13.57
CA PHE A 378 -36.16 -10.50 -14.27
C PHE A 378 -34.97 -10.47 -13.32
N VAL A 379 -34.97 -9.59 -12.31
CA VAL A 379 -33.92 -9.53 -11.28
C VAL A 379 -33.91 -10.82 -10.45
N GLN A 380 -35.08 -11.32 -10.07
CA GLN A 380 -35.21 -12.59 -9.37
C GLN A 380 -34.68 -13.74 -10.23
N ASP A 381 -35.03 -13.80 -11.51
CA ASP A 381 -34.58 -14.84 -12.43
C ASP A 381 -33.05 -14.84 -12.61
N LEU A 382 -32.42 -13.66 -12.63
CA LEU A 382 -30.97 -13.51 -12.68
C LEU A 382 -30.28 -14.09 -11.43
N LEU A 383 -30.79 -13.76 -10.24
CA LEU A 383 -30.29 -14.32 -8.98
C LEU A 383 -30.55 -15.83 -8.90
N LEU A 384 -31.72 -16.27 -9.37
CA LEU A 384 -32.18 -17.66 -9.28
C LEU A 384 -31.62 -18.58 -10.38
N LYS A 385 -30.70 -18.09 -11.22
CA LYS A 385 -30.02 -18.88 -12.24
C LYS A 385 -29.10 -19.89 -11.55
N ASN A 386 -29.36 -21.19 -11.73
CA ASN A 386 -28.69 -22.29 -11.02
C ASN A 386 -28.85 -22.25 -9.47
N ASN A 387 -30.03 -21.86 -8.98
CA ASN A 387 -30.36 -21.72 -7.54
C ASN A 387 -30.79 -23.03 -6.85
N TYR A 388 -30.06 -24.12 -7.08
CA TYR A 388 -30.24 -25.34 -6.29
C TYR A 388 -29.51 -25.20 -4.95
N ASN A 389 -30.19 -25.48 -3.84
CA ASN A 389 -29.67 -25.40 -2.48
C ASN A 389 -29.10 -24.03 -2.08
N LYS A 390 -29.63 -22.96 -2.67
CA LYS A 390 -29.22 -21.57 -2.39
C LYS A 390 -30.43 -20.73 -1.99
N LEU A 391 -30.26 -19.94 -0.95
CA LEU A 391 -31.27 -19.05 -0.38
C LEU A 391 -30.73 -17.62 -0.41
N PHE A 392 -31.39 -16.74 -1.16
CA PHE A 392 -30.95 -15.35 -1.27
C PHE A 392 -31.71 -14.47 -0.28
N PHE A 393 -30.97 -13.74 0.55
CA PHE A 393 -31.48 -12.66 1.37
C PHE A 393 -31.08 -11.33 0.74
N CYS A 394 -32.05 -10.67 0.10
CA CYS A 394 -31.85 -9.42 -0.62
C CYS A 394 -32.18 -8.23 0.28
N ALA A 395 -31.24 -7.28 0.44
CA ALA A 395 -31.50 -6.04 1.16
C ALA A 395 -30.58 -4.90 0.67
N THR A 396 -30.89 -3.68 1.13
CA THR A 396 -30.00 -2.51 1.06
C THR A 396 -29.64 -2.06 2.47
N ASP A 397 -28.59 -1.25 2.62
CA ASP A 397 -28.24 -0.64 3.91
C ASP A 397 -29.38 0.21 4.47
N HIS A 398 -30.04 0.96 3.59
CA HIS A 398 -31.17 1.81 3.96
C HIS A 398 -32.33 0.97 4.51
N LEU A 399 -32.70 -0.13 3.84
CA LEU A 399 -33.74 -1.03 4.34
C LEU A 399 -33.35 -1.65 5.69
N LYS A 400 -32.09 -2.07 5.84
CA LYS A 400 -31.56 -2.60 7.10
C LYS A 400 -31.65 -1.59 8.24
N GLN A 401 -31.36 -0.31 7.96
CA GLN A 401 -31.45 0.76 8.96
C GLN A 401 -32.91 1.08 9.32
N GLN A 402 -33.80 1.19 8.34
CA GLN A 402 -35.21 1.51 8.57
C GLN A 402 -35.97 0.39 9.30
N SER A 403 -35.64 -0.87 9.01
CA SER A 403 -36.36 -2.05 9.51
C SER A 403 -35.45 -3.01 10.27
N SER A 404 -34.63 -2.49 11.21
CA SER A 404 -33.64 -3.28 11.95
C SER A 404 -34.21 -4.50 12.69
N LYS A 405 -35.41 -4.39 13.30
CA LYS A 405 -36.07 -5.53 13.95
C LYS A 405 -36.46 -6.64 12.98
N GLN A 406 -36.90 -6.26 11.78
CA GLN A 406 -37.23 -7.21 10.71
C GLN A 406 -35.96 -7.90 10.23
N TRP A 407 -34.88 -7.14 10.03
CA TRP A 407 -33.56 -7.65 9.72
C TRP A 407 -33.11 -8.72 10.73
N ASP A 408 -33.12 -8.40 12.03
CA ASP A 408 -32.66 -9.33 13.08
C ASP A 408 -33.49 -10.63 13.10
N THR A 409 -34.80 -10.50 12.86
CA THR A 409 -35.72 -11.64 12.79
C THR A 409 -35.40 -12.54 11.60
N LEU A 410 -35.31 -11.97 10.39
CA LEU A 410 -35.00 -12.72 9.18
C LEU A 410 -33.61 -13.34 9.25
N TYR A 411 -32.61 -12.57 9.68
CA TYR A 411 -31.24 -13.02 9.84
C TYR A 411 -31.14 -14.23 10.78
N SER A 412 -31.82 -14.19 11.93
CA SER A 412 -31.85 -15.31 12.88
C SER A 412 -32.55 -16.54 12.31
N GLN A 413 -33.65 -16.35 11.56
CA GLN A 413 -34.36 -17.45 10.89
C GLN A 413 -33.48 -18.13 9.85
N MET A 414 -32.74 -17.34 9.06
CA MET A 414 -31.82 -17.84 8.04
C MET A 414 -30.71 -18.70 8.65
N ILE A 415 -30.05 -18.23 9.72
CA ILE A 415 -29.04 -19.01 10.45
C ILE A 415 -29.60 -20.36 10.89
N LYS A 416 -30.82 -20.36 11.45
CA LYS A 416 -31.48 -21.59 11.90
C LYS A 416 -31.73 -22.56 10.75
N GLN A 417 -32.22 -22.08 9.60
CA GLN A 417 -32.46 -22.92 8.42
C GLN A 417 -31.17 -23.59 7.90
N ARG A 418 -30.03 -22.89 7.90
CA ARG A 418 -28.74 -23.49 7.55
C ARG A 418 -28.23 -24.49 8.59
N GLN A 419 -28.51 -24.26 9.87
CA GLN A 419 -28.19 -25.26 10.90
C GLN A 419 -28.99 -26.54 10.70
N GLU A 420 -30.26 -26.43 10.27
CA GLU A 420 -31.14 -27.54 9.94
C GLU A 420 -30.77 -28.23 8.60
N ASN A 421 -30.24 -27.48 7.62
CA ASN A 421 -29.74 -28.00 6.34
C ASN A 421 -28.33 -27.47 6.03
N ARG A 422 -27.30 -28.27 6.32
CA ARG A 422 -25.89 -27.88 6.10
C ARG A 422 -25.50 -27.69 4.64
N GLU A 423 -26.24 -28.29 3.70
CA GLU A 423 -26.00 -28.12 2.26
C GLU A 423 -26.64 -26.83 1.71
N LEU A 424 -27.44 -26.12 2.51
CA LEU A 424 -28.06 -24.86 2.14
C LEU A 424 -27.04 -23.71 2.22
N ALA A 425 -26.65 -23.18 1.06
CA ALA A 425 -25.92 -21.93 0.97
C ALA A 425 -26.89 -20.75 1.19
N ILE A 426 -26.51 -19.81 2.05
CA ILE A 426 -27.27 -18.57 2.25
C ILE A 426 -26.42 -17.44 1.66
N ILE A 427 -27.00 -16.70 0.73
CA ILE A 427 -26.35 -15.61 0.05
C ILE A 427 -27.02 -14.31 0.48
N TYR A 428 -26.25 -13.40 1.08
CA TYR A 428 -26.69 -12.03 1.29
C TYR A 428 -26.44 -11.23 0.00
N ALA A 429 -27.52 -10.96 -0.74
CA ALA A 429 -27.49 -10.14 -1.94
C ALA A 429 -27.71 -8.66 -1.59
N ASP A 430 -26.65 -7.89 -1.72
CA ASP A 430 -26.60 -6.49 -1.35
C ASP A 430 -26.92 -5.59 -2.54
N PHE A 431 -28.06 -4.92 -2.47
CA PHE A 431 -28.56 -4.03 -3.50
C PHE A 431 -28.17 -2.55 -3.30
N THR A 432 -27.41 -2.21 -2.24
CA THR A 432 -27.03 -0.81 -1.92
C THR A 432 -26.43 -0.08 -3.13
N TYR A 433 -25.60 -0.75 -3.93
CA TYR A 433 -24.85 -0.13 -5.03
C TYR A 433 -25.51 -0.30 -6.40
N THR A 434 -26.74 -0.84 -6.44
CA THR A 434 -27.47 -1.03 -7.69
C THR A 434 -28.25 0.23 -8.07
N LYS A 435 -28.46 0.44 -9.37
CA LYS A 435 -29.40 1.47 -9.85
C LYS A 435 -30.86 1.06 -9.65
N TRP A 436 -31.13 -0.24 -9.55
CA TRP A 436 -32.46 -0.76 -9.36
C TRP A 436 -32.91 -0.62 -7.90
N ASN A 437 -34.05 0.00 -7.67
CA ASN A 437 -34.52 0.29 -6.31
C ASN A 437 -35.27 -0.91 -5.70
N LEU A 438 -34.58 -1.66 -4.85
CA LEU A 438 -35.20 -2.70 -4.02
C LEU A 438 -36.11 -2.05 -2.96
N LYS A 439 -37.42 -2.27 -3.07
CA LYS A 439 -38.43 -1.61 -2.24
C LYS A 439 -38.53 -2.17 -0.82
N GLU A 440 -38.27 -3.46 -0.65
CA GLU A 440 -38.35 -4.16 0.63
C GLU A 440 -37.33 -5.29 0.72
N MET A 441 -37.10 -5.81 1.93
CA MET A 441 -36.24 -6.98 2.08
C MET A 441 -36.94 -8.21 1.51
N ILE A 442 -36.26 -8.95 0.64
CA ILE A 442 -36.82 -10.12 -0.04
C ILE A 442 -35.99 -11.35 0.30
N ILE A 443 -36.68 -12.47 0.53
CA ILE A 443 -36.05 -13.79 0.62
C ILE A 443 -36.49 -14.58 -0.61
N LEU A 444 -35.53 -14.98 -1.44
CA LEU A 444 -35.82 -15.80 -2.61
C LEU A 444 -35.48 -17.27 -2.28
N PRO A 445 -36.50 -18.15 -2.22
CA PRO A 445 -36.31 -19.54 -1.80
C PRO A 445 -35.47 -20.34 -2.80
N SER A 446 -34.84 -21.40 -2.30
CA SER A 446 -34.18 -22.40 -3.15
C SER A 446 -35.20 -23.00 -4.12
N LYS A 447 -34.80 -23.23 -5.39
CA LYS A 447 -35.63 -24.05 -6.29
C LYS A 447 -35.69 -25.47 -5.71
N PRO A 448 -36.88 -26.05 -5.47
CA PRO A 448 -36.96 -27.46 -5.08
C PRO A 448 -36.39 -28.29 -6.23
N GLN A 449 -35.47 -29.22 -5.93
CA GLN A 449 -35.12 -30.25 -6.90
C GLN A 449 -36.39 -31.08 -7.16
N THR A 450 -37.04 -30.87 -8.31
CA THR A 450 -37.92 -31.91 -8.85
C THR A 450 -37.01 -33.07 -9.24
N ILE A 451 -36.97 -34.08 -8.38
CA ILE A 451 -36.34 -35.37 -8.66
C ILE A 451 -37.11 -35.99 -9.84
N ASN A 452 -36.73 -35.65 -11.06
CA ASN A 452 -37.09 -36.42 -12.24
C ASN A 452 -36.16 -37.63 -12.28
N THR A 453 -36.67 -38.75 -11.77
CA THR A 453 -36.06 -40.08 -11.70
C THR A 453 -35.82 -40.74 -13.07
N HIS A 454 -35.38 -39.99 -14.08
CA HIS A 454 -34.78 -40.54 -15.30
C HIS A 454 -33.75 -39.57 -15.89
N GLN A 455 -32.74 -39.19 -15.09
CA GLN A 455 -31.39 -39.04 -15.62
C GLN A 455 -30.64 -40.29 -15.20
N SER A 456 -30.07 -41.01 -16.15
CA SER A 456 -29.02 -41.97 -15.82
C SER A 456 -27.97 -41.20 -15.02
N ASN A 457 -27.84 -41.51 -13.73
CA ASN A 457 -26.72 -41.06 -12.90
C ASN A 457 -25.46 -41.73 -13.45
N ASP A 458 -24.94 -41.19 -14.54
CA ASP A 458 -23.56 -41.42 -14.91
C ASP A 458 -22.73 -40.69 -13.85
N GLU A 459 -22.19 -41.43 -12.89
CA GLU A 459 -21.30 -40.88 -11.87
C GLU A 459 -19.98 -40.51 -12.57
N TYR A 460 -19.71 -39.21 -12.71
CA TYR A 460 -18.46 -38.71 -13.29
C TYR A 460 -17.40 -38.50 -12.21
N ILE A 461 -16.27 -39.17 -12.35
CA ILE A 461 -15.03 -38.78 -11.67
C ILE A 461 -14.34 -37.75 -12.55
N ASN A 462 -14.20 -36.51 -12.07
CA ASN A 462 -13.52 -35.44 -12.80
C ASN A 462 -12.07 -35.32 -12.32
N ILE A 463 -11.10 -35.43 -13.23
CA ILE A 463 -9.68 -35.21 -12.98
C ILE A 463 -9.22 -34.03 -13.83
N LEU A 464 -8.76 -32.97 -13.17
CA LEU A 464 -8.14 -31.82 -13.81
C LEU A 464 -6.62 -32.02 -13.87
N LEU A 465 -6.03 -31.96 -15.05
CA LEU A 465 -4.57 -31.99 -15.20
C LEU A 465 -4.00 -30.58 -15.10
N LEU A 466 -3.01 -30.37 -14.23
CA LEU A 466 -2.30 -29.10 -14.08
C LEU A 466 -0.79 -29.38 -14.11
N GLY A 467 -0.03 -28.48 -14.72
CA GLY A 467 1.43 -28.58 -14.78
C GLY A 467 2.01 -27.68 -15.86
N GLU A 468 3.33 -27.53 -15.82
CA GLU A 468 4.09 -26.68 -16.75
C GLU A 468 3.84 -27.04 -18.22
N SER A 469 4.06 -26.08 -19.11
CA SER A 469 4.02 -26.27 -20.55
C SER A 469 5.04 -27.34 -20.97
N GLY A 470 4.62 -28.33 -21.75
CA GLY A 470 5.49 -29.42 -22.20
C GLY A 470 5.69 -30.59 -21.21
N VAL A 471 5.12 -30.56 -20.00
CA VAL A 471 5.28 -31.64 -19.00
C VAL A 471 4.65 -32.99 -19.40
N GLY A 472 3.87 -33.03 -20.49
CA GLY A 472 3.30 -34.26 -21.04
C GLY A 472 1.84 -34.56 -20.65
N LYS A 473 1.03 -33.54 -20.33
CA LYS A 473 -0.41 -33.71 -19.98
C LYS A 473 -1.21 -34.43 -21.08
N SER A 474 -1.14 -33.94 -22.31
CA SER A 474 -1.83 -34.55 -23.46
C SER A 474 -1.26 -35.94 -23.82
N THR A 475 0.06 -36.12 -23.65
CA THR A 475 0.74 -37.42 -23.79
C THR A 475 0.20 -38.44 -22.79
N PHE A 476 -0.01 -38.03 -21.53
CA PHE A 476 -0.60 -38.88 -20.51
C PHE A 476 -2.01 -39.33 -20.88
N ILE A 477 -2.84 -38.44 -21.42
CA ILE A 477 -4.21 -38.77 -21.86
C ILE A 477 -4.18 -39.79 -23.01
N ASN A 478 -3.30 -39.61 -24.00
CA ASN A 478 -3.11 -40.58 -25.08
C ASN A 478 -2.62 -41.94 -24.56
N ALA A 479 -1.65 -41.94 -23.64
CA ALA A 479 -1.15 -43.17 -23.03
C ALA A 479 -2.27 -43.91 -22.27
N PHE A 480 -3.09 -43.18 -21.52
CA PHE A 480 -4.25 -43.72 -20.81
C PHE A 480 -5.28 -44.31 -21.78
N ALA A 481 -5.56 -43.64 -22.89
CA ALA A 481 -6.46 -44.16 -23.93
C ALA A 481 -5.94 -45.45 -24.58
N ASN A 482 -4.63 -45.56 -24.82
CA ASN A 482 -4.01 -46.79 -25.33
C ASN A 482 -4.04 -47.93 -24.32
N TYR A 483 -3.76 -47.63 -23.04
CA TYR A 483 -3.84 -48.59 -21.95
C TYR A 483 -5.25 -49.20 -21.83
N LEU A 484 -6.30 -48.39 -21.97
CA LEU A 484 -7.68 -48.88 -21.95
C LEU A 484 -8.10 -49.62 -23.22
N ARG A 485 -7.42 -49.40 -24.35
CA ARG A 485 -7.77 -49.97 -25.65
C ARG A 485 -7.19 -51.36 -25.87
N TYR A 486 -5.99 -51.62 -25.37
CA TYR A 486 -5.26 -52.87 -25.64
C TYR A 486 -5.12 -53.71 -24.37
N ASP A 487 -5.45 -55.00 -24.49
CA ASP A 487 -5.46 -55.91 -23.34
C ASP A 487 -4.05 -56.23 -22.80
N THR A 488 -3.01 -56.06 -23.63
CA THR A 488 -1.60 -56.34 -23.28
C THR A 488 -0.65 -55.36 -23.96
N LEU A 489 0.52 -55.15 -23.35
CA LEU A 489 1.59 -54.31 -23.90
C LEU A 489 2.06 -54.81 -25.28
N ASN A 490 2.32 -56.12 -25.43
CA ASN A 490 2.73 -56.71 -26.70
C ASN A 490 1.74 -56.42 -27.84
N LYS A 491 0.44 -56.40 -27.54
CA LYS A 491 -0.62 -56.07 -28.50
C LYS A 491 -0.61 -54.57 -28.83
N ALA A 492 -0.35 -53.71 -27.85
CA ALA A 492 -0.19 -52.28 -28.06
C ALA A 492 1.03 -51.97 -28.95
N GLU A 493 2.18 -52.59 -28.68
CA GLU A 493 3.43 -52.40 -29.43
C GLU A 493 3.36 -52.86 -30.89
N SER A 494 2.60 -53.94 -31.15
CA SER A 494 2.38 -54.47 -32.50
C SER A 494 1.23 -53.78 -33.26
N SER A 495 0.50 -52.88 -32.60
CA SER A 495 -0.64 -52.15 -33.19
C SER A 495 -0.30 -50.68 -33.43
N LYS A 496 -1.09 -50.01 -34.28
CA LYS A 496 -0.98 -48.56 -34.47
C LYS A 496 -1.45 -47.84 -33.18
N PRO A 497 -0.70 -46.86 -32.64
CA PRO A 497 -1.13 -46.09 -31.48
C PRO A 497 -2.47 -45.40 -31.72
N TYR A 498 -3.35 -45.44 -30.71
CA TYR A 498 -4.60 -44.70 -30.70
C TYR A 498 -4.36 -43.30 -30.15
N VAL A 499 -4.34 -42.31 -31.05
CA VAL A 499 -3.98 -40.93 -30.73
C VAL A 499 -5.25 -40.10 -30.75
N ILE A 500 -5.69 -39.61 -29.58
CA ILE A 500 -6.88 -38.78 -29.42
C ILE A 500 -6.54 -37.29 -29.31
N ILE A 501 -5.30 -36.97 -28.94
CA ILE A 501 -4.77 -35.61 -28.93
C ILE A 501 -3.48 -35.61 -29.75
N PRO A 502 -3.29 -34.71 -30.70
CA PRO A 502 -2.02 -34.61 -31.41
C PRO A 502 -0.88 -34.32 -30.43
N VAL A 503 0.26 -34.98 -30.61
CA VAL A 503 1.44 -34.78 -29.76
C VAL A 503 2.70 -34.65 -30.62
N SER A 504 3.57 -33.76 -30.18
CA SER A 504 4.88 -33.53 -30.77
C SER A 504 5.91 -33.48 -29.65
N PHE A 505 6.97 -34.28 -29.74
CA PHE A 505 8.06 -34.27 -28.77
C PHE A 505 9.37 -34.70 -29.43
N VAL A 506 10.48 -34.21 -28.87
CA VAL A 506 11.83 -34.59 -29.28
C VAL A 506 12.19 -35.92 -28.64
N MET A 507 12.68 -36.86 -29.43
CA MET A 507 13.19 -38.14 -28.98
C MET A 507 14.63 -38.31 -29.44
N THR A 508 15.49 -38.70 -28.51
CA THR A 508 16.87 -39.08 -28.84
C THR A 508 16.88 -40.51 -29.37
N ILE A 509 17.48 -40.71 -30.54
CA ILE A 509 17.58 -42.00 -31.21
C ILE A 509 19.05 -42.39 -31.28
N ASN A 510 19.34 -43.65 -30.95
CA ASN A 510 20.67 -44.27 -30.98
C ASN A 510 21.68 -43.72 -29.94
N ASP A 511 22.83 -44.41 -29.86
CA ASP A 511 23.94 -44.07 -28.95
C ASP A 511 24.71 -42.81 -29.39
N GLU A 512 24.40 -42.26 -30.57
CA GLU A 512 25.01 -41.04 -31.13
C GLU A 512 24.29 -39.76 -30.67
N TYR A 513 23.22 -39.90 -29.86
CA TYR A 513 22.39 -38.81 -29.35
C TYR A 513 21.70 -37.96 -30.43
N ASP A 514 21.36 -38.55 -31.57
CA ASP A 514 20.59 -37.85 -32.61
C ASP A 514 19.20 -37.51 -32.09
N GLU A 515 18.72 -36.28 -32.32
CA GLU A 515 17.39 -35.84 -31.92
C GLU A 515 16.44 -35.82 -33.12
N GLU A 516 15.34 -36.57 -33.05
CA GLU A 516 14.24 -36.48 -34.01
C GLU A 516 12.98 -35.92 -33.35
N ILE A 517 12.25 -35.08 -34.09
CA ILE A 517 10.93 -34.61 -33.69
C ILE A 517 9.90 -35.65 -34.13
N VAL A 518 9.30 -36.32 -33.15
CA VAL A 518 8.24 -37.30 -33.38
C VAL A 518 6.89 -36.60 -33.32
N ASN A 519 6.09 -36.76 -34.37
CA ASN A 519 4.74 -36.20 -34.48
C ASN A 519 3.71 -37.32 -34.63
N PHE A 520 2.67 -37.30 -33.78
CA PHE A 520 1.55 -38.25 -33.82
C PHE A 520 0.21 -37.52 -33.80
N GLY A 521 -0.74 -37.96 -34.63
CA GLY A 521 -2.09 -37.39 -34.72
C GLY A 521 -2.26 -36.43 -35.90
N ASP A 522 -3.52 -36.11 -36.21
CA ASP A 522 -3.88 -35.13 -37.24
C ASP A 522 -3.83 -33.71 -36.66
N VAL A 523 -3.59 -32.67 -37.47
CA VAL A 523 -3.52 -31.29 -36.97
C VAL A 523 -4.82 -30.88 -36.27
N ASP A 524 -4.73 -30.40 -35.03
CA ASP A 524 -5.85 -29.84 -34.27
C ASP A 524 -5.59 -28.35 -34.01
N SER A 525 -6.58 -27.51 -34.31
CA SER A 525 -6.50 -26.06 -34.06
C SER A 525 -6.32 -25.67 -32.59
N ASN A 526 -6.61 -26.59 -31.66
CA ASN A 526 -6.42 -26.38 -30.23
C ASN A 526 -4.99 -26.72 -29.75
N GLU A 527 -4.17 -27.35 -30.58
CA GLU A 527 -2.81 -27.78 -30.22
C GLU A 527 -1.77 -27.05 -31.10
N ASP A 528 -1.00 -26.14 -30.51
CA ASP A 528 0.08 -25.42 -31.19
C ASP A 528 1.45 -26.01 -30.83
N HIS A 529 1.99 -26.83 -31.72
CA HIS A 529 3.31 -27.45 -31.58
C HIS A 529 4.46 -26.63 -32.18
N ASN A 530 4.18 -25.47 -32.79
CA ASN A 530 5.20 -24.73 -33.54
C ASN A 530 6.09 -23.85 -32.67
N ASN A 531 5.67 -23.59 -31.43
CA ASN A 531 6.30 -22.63 -30.53
C ASN A 531 6.83 -23.31 -29.27
N SER A 532 8.14 -23.60 -29.26
CA SER A 532 8.79 -24.26 -28.11
C SER A 532 8.67 -23.44 -26.82
N GLY A 533 8.31 -24.10 -25.73
CA GLY A 533 8.12 -23.47 -24.41
C GLY A 533 6.82 -22.67 -24.24
N GLN A 534 5.95 -22.60 -25.25
CA GLN A 534 4.58 -22.13 -25.05
C GLN A 534 3.68 -23.29 -24.66
N SER A 535 2.54 -22.99 -24.02
CA SER A 535 1.51 -24.01 -23.83
C SER A 535 1.06 -24.52 -25.19
N VAL A 536 1.12 -25.83 -25.38
CA VAL A 536 0.68 -26.51 -26.62
C VAL A 536 -0.85 -26.50 -26.70
N THR A 537 -1.52 -26.91 -25.63
CA THR A 537 -2.98 -26.87 -25.51
C THR A 537 -3.45 -25.43 -25.30
N GLN A 538 -4.34 -24.94 -26.16
CA GLN A 538 -4.81 -23.54 -26.14
C GLN A 538 -6.10 -23.35 -25.33
N GLN A 539 -7.01 -24.31 -25.35
CA GLN A 539 -8.26 -24.31 -24.58
C GLN A 539 -8.45 -25.63 -23.83
N CYS A 540 -9.17 -25.56 -22.70
CA CYS A 540 -9.51 -26.75 -21.93
C CYS A 540 -10.44 -27.68 -22.72
N ARG A 541 -10.20 -28.99 -22.61
CA ARG A 541 -11.02 -30.01 -23.27
C ARG A 541 -11.21 -31.22 -22.36
N SER A 542 -12.41 -31.80 -22.40
CA SER A 542 -12.76 -32.98 -21.60
C SER A 542 -12.72 -34.26 -22.43
N TYR A 543 -12.07 -35.29 -21.89
CA TYR A 543 -12.00 -36.64 -22.45
C TYR A 543 -12.66 -37.61 -21.48
N VAL A 544 -13.72 -38.30 -21.95
CA VAL A 544 -14.54 -39.16 -21.11
C VAL A 544 -14.28 -40.63 -21.44
N PHE A 545 -13.85 -41.39 -20.43
CA PHE A 545 -13.60 -42.82 -20.47
C PHE A 545 -14.67 -43.55 -19.66
N LYS A 546 -15.23 -44.64 -20.19
CA LYS A 546 -16.17 -45.49 -19.43
C LYS A 546 -15.36 -46.47 -18.58
N LEU A 547 -15.51 -46.41 -17.26
CA LEU A 547 -14.87 -47.35 -16.33
C LEU A 547 -15.78 -48.55 -16.03
N SER A 548 -17.09 -48.31 -15.95
CA SER A 548 -18.13 -49.34 -15.84
C SER A 548 -19.43 -48.84 -16.49
N ASN A 549 -20.51 -49.63 -16.44
CA ASN A 549 -21.81 -49.22 -16.98
C ASN A 549 -22.40 -47.97 -16.31
N GLU A 550 -21.96 -47.64 -15.08
CA GLU A 550 -22.52 -46.55 -14.26
C GLU A 550 -21.48 -45.47 -13.90
N LYS A 551 -20.18 -45.73 -14.12
CA LYS A 551 -19.09 -44.79 -13.77
C LYS A 551 -18.29 -44.35 -14.99
N LYS A 552 -18.14 -43.03 -15.14
CA LYS A 552 -17.37 -42.38 -16.20
C LYS A 552 -16.23 -41.57 -15.59
N LEU A 553 -15.06 -41.63 -16.20
CA LEU A 553 -13.91 -40.81 -15.85
C LEU A 553 -13.78 -39.68 -16.87
N ARG A 554 -13.88 -38.43 -16.43
CA ARG A 554 -13.63 -37.24 -17.24
C ARG A 554 -12.24 -36.70 -16.88
N ILE A 555 -11.30 -36.80 -17.81
CA ILE A 555 -10.00 -36.16 -17.69
C ILE A 555 -10.06 -34.84 -18.45
N ILE A 556 -9.74 -33.74 -17.78
CA ILE A 556 -9.75 -32.39 -18.34
C ILE A 556 -8.31 -31.99 -18.64
N ASP A 557 -8.00 -31.86 -19.93
CA ASP A 557 -6.74 -31.32 -20.41
C ASP A 557 -6.80 -29.79 -20.34
N THR A 558 -5.67 -29.17 -20.01
CA THR A 558 -5.58 -27.72 -19.76
C THR A 558 -4.35 -27.10 -20.41
N PRO A 559 -4.39 -25.79 -20.71
CA PRO A 559 -3.20 -25.03 -21.01
C PRO A 559 -2.17 -25.12 -19.86
N GLY A 560 -0.89 -25.19 -20.21
CA GLY A 560 0.22 -25.23 -19.25
C GLY A 560 0.54 -23.88 -18.61
N PHE A 561 1.33 -23.93 -17.55
CA PHE A 561 1.93 -22.77 -16.87
C PHE A 561 3.41 -22.63 -17.20
N GLY A 562 4.01 -21.49 -16.87
CA GLY A 562 5.40 -21.20 -17.24
C GLY A 562 5.54 -20.97 -18.74
N ASP A 563 4.54 -20.35 -19.35
CA ASP A 563 4.55 -20.04 -20.78
C ASP A 563 5.63 -18.99 -21.10
N THR A 564 6.45 -19.26 -22.12
CA THR A 564 7.52 -18.33 -22.56
C THR A 564 7.02 -16.95 -23.02
N ARG A 565 5.71 -16.78 -23.25
CA ARG A 565 5.06 -15.47 -23.47
C ARG A 565 4.95 -14.61 -22.20
N GLY A 566 5.27 -15.18 -21.02
CA GLY A 566 5.36 -14.50 -19.73
C GLY A 566 4.07 -14.52 -18.91
N ASP A 567 4.13 -13.97 -17.70
CA ASP A 567 3.09 -14.07 -16.64
C ASP A 567 1.69 -13.63 -17.09
N ASN A 568 1.60 -12.70 -18.05
CA ASN A 568 0.32 -12.26 -18.60
C ASN A 568 -0.42 -13.39 -19.32
N GLN A 569 0.30 -14.26 -20.02
CA GLN A 569 -0.29 -15.41 -20.70
C GLN A 569 -0.73 -16.48 -19.69
N ASP A 570 0.04 -16.71 -18.63
CA ASP A 570 -0.35 -17.64 -17.56
C ASP A 570 -1.64 -17.18 -16.86
N ASN A 571 -1.84 -15.86 -16.69
CA ASN A 571 -3.10 -15.30 -16.21
C ASN A 571 -4.27 -15.56 -17.16
N VAL A 572 -4.05 -15.53 -18.48
CA VAL A 572 -5.08 -15.88 -19.49
C VAL A 572 -5.40 -17.38 -19.41
N ASN A 573 -4.38 -18.23 -19.32
CA ASN A 573 -4.53 -19.68 -19.17
C ASN A 573 -5.34 -20.03 -17.91
N MET A 574 -5.06 -19.37 -16.78
CA MET A 574 -5.84 -19.50 -15.54
C MET A 574 -7.31 -19.10 -15.72
N LYS A 575 -7.59 -17.99 -16.42
CA LYS A 575 -8.97 -17.58 -16.71
C LYS A 575 -9.71 -18.61 -17.57
N ILE A 576 -9.05 -19.19 -18.55
CA ILE A 576 -9.61 -20.26 -19.40
C ILE A 576 -9.96 -21.47 -18.54
N ILE A 577 -9.04 -21.91 -17.66
CA ILE A 577 -9.25 -23.05 -16.76
C ILE A 577 -10.42 -22.80 -15.81
N PHE A 578 -10.44 -21.66 -15.12
CA PHE A 578 -11.53 -21.32 -14.20
C PHE A 578 -12.88 -21.20 -14.92
N SER A 579 -12.90 -20.55 -16.09
CA SER A 579 -14.10 -20.46 -16.91
C SER A 579 -14.61 -21.85 -17.27
N PHE A 580 -13.74 -22.74 -17.72
CA PHE A 580 -14.13 -24.09 -18.11
C PHE A 580 -14.73 -24.88 -16.93
N ILE A 581 -14.06 -24.89 -15.77
CA ILE A 581 -14.52 -25.62 -14.58
C ILE A 581 -15.85 -25.07 -14.05
N ASN A 582 -16.08 -23.76 -14.13
CA ASN A 582 -17.33 -23.14 -13.69
C ASN A 582 -18.55 -23.54 -14.56
N HIS A 583 -18.33 -24.01 -15.80
CA HIS A 583 -19.38 -24.43 -16.73
C HIS A 583 -19.51 -25.96 -16.87
N LEU A 584 -18.79 -26.73 -16.05
CA LEU A 584 -18.55 -28.17 -16.18
C LEU A 584 -19.56 -29.03 -15.41
#